data_AF-A0A9C8GJK2-F1
#
_entry.id   AF-A0A9C8GJK2-F1
#
_cell.length_a   1.000
_cell.length_b   1.000
_cell.length_c   1.000
_cell.angle_alpha   90.00
_cell.angle_beta   90.00
_cell.angle_gamma   90.00
#
_symmetry.space_group_name_H-M   'P 1'
#
loop_
_entity.id
_entity.type
_entity.pdbx_description
1 polymer ?
#
loop_
_entity_poly.entity_id
_entity_poly.type
_entity_poly.pdbx_seq_one_letter_code
_entity_poly.pdbx_strand_id
1 'polypeptide(L)'
;MDGREAQNVNRRQLCVVETAEEEPVGYVLHPASLWGTSMALTGYELKPGVSWLAVTPSVIRYLWAIGAEYATRDEKDKERETFRFELGAEHLVYAPFIDRLPRLETSYAWYLRVSDLPGFVRHIGPALERRLADSVAVGHTGTLKISLYRAGLQLAFEQGRLTEVTAWTPTPEDEGMAAFPDLTFLQLLFGYRTVEALETAFVDCWISDEHQEMRALLNVLFPRRPSDVWPVD
;
A
#
# COMPACT_ATOMS: atom_id res chain seq x y z
N MET A 1 -3.05 -24.72 2.30
CA MET A 1 -3.30 -23.64 3.29
C MET A 1 -4.25 -24.22 4.34
N ASP A 2 -3.83 -25.29 5.02
CA ASP A 2 -4.76 -26.20 5.70
C ASP A 2 -4.68 -26.13 7.23
N GLY A 3 -4.08 -25.06 7.76
CA GLY A 3 -3.90 -24.85 9.20
C GLY A 3 -5.02 -24.08 9.90
N ARG A 4 -6.04 -23.60 9.17
CA ARG A 4 -7.13 -22.79 9.76
C ARG A 4 -8.41 -23.61 9.88
N GLU A 5 -9.03 -23.52 11.06
CA GLU A 5 -10.34 -24.11 11.31
C GLU A 5 -11.38 -23.64 10.28
N ALA A 6 -12.37 -24.49 10.02
CA ALA A 6 -13.34 -24.27 8.95
C ALA A 6 -14.11 -22.93 9.08
N GLN A 7 -14.29 -22.43 10.31
CA GLN A 7 -15.02 -21.20 10.63
C GLN A 7 -14.12 -19.99 10.90
N ASN A 8 -12.79 -20.10 10.72
CA ASN A 8 -11.89 -18.98 10.95
C ASN A 8 -12.16 -17.88 9.92
N VAL A 9 -12.50 -16.67 10.40
CA VAL A 9 -12.84 -15.52 9.56
C VAL A 9 -11.71 -15.06 8.64
N ASN A 10 -10.46 -15.36 9.00
CA ASN A 10 -9.29 -15.08 8.17
C ASN A 10 -9.02 -16.19 7.16
N ARG A 11 -9.68 -17.37 7.24
CA ARG A 11 -9.47 -18.47 6.28
C ARG A 11 -9.86 -18.01 4.88
N ARG A 12 -8.90 -18.09 3.96
CA ARG A 12 -9.11 -17.78 2.53
C ARG A 12 -9.18 -19.07 1.72
N GLN A 13 -10.12 -19.12 0.80
CA GLN A 13 -10.21 -20.14 -0.25
C GLN A 13 -9.41 -19.65 -1.44
N LEU A 14 -8.44 -20.47 -1.87
CA LEU A 14 -7.67 -20.25 -3.09
C LEU A 14 -8.32 -21.02 -4.22
N CYS A 15 -8.65 -20.33 -5.31
CA CYS A 15 -9.10 -20.97 -6.54
C CYS A 15 -8.23 -20.51 -7.70
N VAL A 16 -7.91 -21.45 -8.58
CA VAL A 16 -7.15 -21.17 -9.81
C VAL A 16 -8.16 -20.76 -10.88
N VAL A 17 -7.78 -19.75 -11.67
CA VAL A 17 -8.53 -19.37 -12.87
C VAL A 17 -7.89 -20.10 -14.04
N GLU A 18 -8.68 -20.89 -14.77
CA GLU A 18 -8.22 -21.72 -15.88
C GLU A 18 -8.90 -21.32 -17.19
N THR A 19 -8.22 -21.56 -18.32
CA THR A 19 -8.84 -21.48 -19.65
C THR A 19 -9.76 -22.69 -19.89
N ALA A 20 -10.47 -22.69 -21.02
CA ALA A 20 -11.24 -23.86 -21.44
C ALA A 20 -10.35 -25.08 -21.76
N GLU A 21 -9.06 -24.88 -22.02
CA GLU A 21 -8.06 -25.95 -22.16
C GLU A 21 -7.37 -26.32 -20.84
N GLU A 22 -7.95 -25.93 -19.69
CA GLU A 22 -7.40 -26.21 -18.34
C GLU A 22 -6.03 -25.57 -18.09
N GLU A 23 -5.66 -24.53 -18.85
CA GLU A 23 -4.43 -23.79 -18.59
C GLU A 23 -4.63 -22.79 -17.43
N PRO A 24 -3.83 -22.85 -16.35
CA PRO A 24 -3.93 -21.89 -15.26
C PRO A 24 -3.45 -20.51 -15.70
N VAL A 25 -4.33 -19.50 -15.66
CA VAL A 25 -4.06 -18.12 -16.10
C VAL A 25 -4.05 -17.11 -14.96
N GLY A 26 -4.42 -17.52 -13.75
CA GLY A 26 -4.42 -16.67 -12.57
C GLY A 26 -4.98 -17.36 -11.34
N TYR A 27 -5.24 -16.58 -10.30
CA TYR A 27 -5.92 -17.07 -9.10
C TYR A 27 -6.84 -16.03 -8.49
N VAL A 28 -7.77 -16.51 -7.66
CA VAL A 28 -8.64 -15.71 -6.81
C VAL A 28 -8.58 -16.20 -5.38
N LEU A 29 -8.73 -15.26 -4.44
CA LEU A 29 -8.79 -15.52 -3.00
C LEU A 29 -10.04 -14.85 -2.43
N HIS A 30 -10.79 -15.59 -1.62
CA HIS A 30 -11.98 -15.08 -0.95
C HIS A 30 -12.17 -15.73 0.43
N PRO A 31 -12.88 -15.09 1.38
CA PRO A 31 -13.18 -15.71 2.67
C PRO A 31 -14.07 -16.96 2.51
N ALA A 32 -14.04 -17.88 3.47
CA ALA A 32 -14.90 -19.08 3.47
C ALA A 32 -16.37 -18.82 3.88
N SER A 33 -16.76 -17.54 4.04
CA SER A 33 -18.08 -17.10 4.51
C SER A 33 -18.41 -15.70 3.98
N LEU A 34 -19.70 -15.34 3.97
CA LEU A 34 -20.16 -13.98 3.65
C LEU A 34 -19.85 -12.98 4.78
N TRP A 35 -19.45 -11.76 4.40
CA TRP A 35 -19.42 -10.60 5.28
C TRP A 35 -20.72 -9.80 5.11
N GLY A 36 -21.62 -9.90 6.10
CA GLY A 36 -22.99 -9.42 5.95
C GLY A 36 -23.71 -10.18 4.84
N THR A 37 -24.18 -9.46 3.81
CA THR A 37 -24.82 -10.00 2.59
C THR A 37 -23.88 -10.03 1.38
N SER A 38 -22.59 -9.75 1.58
CA SER A 38 -21.60 -9.57 0.52
C SER A 38 -20.60 -10.71 0.45
N MET A 39 -20.31 -11.15 -0.77
CA MET A 39 -19.14 -11.99 -1.06
C MET A 39 -17.96 -11.10 -1.47
N ALA A 40 -16.85 -11.17 -0.74
CA ALA A 40 -15.66 -10.37 -1.02
C ALA A 40 -14.61 -11.17 -1.80
N LEU A 41 -13.89 -10.50 -2.69
CA LEU A 41 -12.68 -11.00 -3.32
C LEU A 41 -11.49 -10.26 -2.70
N THR A 42 -10.60 -10.99 -2.04
CA THR A 42 -9.49 -10.45 -1.23
C THR A 42 -8.10 -10.75 -1.82
N GLY A 43 -8.06 -11.37 -2.99
CA GLY A 43 -6.89 -11.47 -3.84
C GLY A 43 -7.31 -11.88 -5.24
N TYR A 44 -6.69 -11.30 -6.27
CA TYR A 44 -7.03 -11.61 -7.66
C TYR A 44 -5.85 -11.26 -8.57
N GLU A 45 -5.11 -12.25 -9.04
CA GLU A 45 -3.95 -11.99 -9.90
C GLU A 45 -4.05 -12.81 -11.18
N LEU A 46 -3.61 -12.20 -12.29
CA LEU A 46 -3.55 -12.84 -13.59
C LEU A 46 -2.11 -12.85 -14.10
N LYS A 47 -1.76 -13.88 -14.88
CA LYS A 47 -0.47 -13.93 -15.58
C LYS A 47 -0.31 -12.72 -16.52
N PRO A 48 0.93 -12.22 -16.74
CA PRO A 48 1.19 -11.20 -17.75
C PRO A 48 0.62 -11.60 -19.13
N GLY A 49 0.00 -10.66 -19.81
CA GLY A 49 -0.61 -10.86 -21.13
C GLY A 49 -2.06 -11.41 -21.11
N VAL A 50 -2.58 -11.81 -19.95
CA VAL A 50 -3.98 -12.25 -19.82
C VAL A 50 -4.90 -11.04 -19.67
N SER A 51 -5.99 -11.03 -20.42
CA SER A 51 -6.93 -9.90 -20.45
C SER A 51 -7.83 -9.88 -19.21
N TRP A 52 -7.67 -8.86 -18.36
CA TRP A 52 -8.59 -8.56 -17.26
C TRP A 52 -10.04 -8.40 -17.76
N LEU A 53 -10.24 -7.83 -18.95
CA LEU A 53 -11.56 -7.65 -19.55
C LEU A 53 -12.23 -8.99 -19.90
N ALA A 54 -11.45 -9.95 -20.39
CA ALA A 54 -11.97 -11.26 -20.77
C ALA A 54 -12.27 -12.14 -19.54
N VAL A 55 -11.42 -12.07 -18.52
CA VAL A 55 -11.49 -12.97 -17.36
C VAL A 55 -12.46 -12.50 -16.28
N THR A 56 -12.48 -11.20 -15.99
CA THR A 56 -13.22 -10.66 -14.84
C THR A 56 -14.73 -10.93 -14.86
N PRO A 57 -15.45 -10.94 -16.00
CA PRO A 57 -16.85 -11.34 -16.02
C PRO A 57 -17.09 -12.77 -15.52
N SER A 58 -16.17 -13.70 -15.80
CA SER A 58 -16.22 -15.07 -15.27
C SER A 58 -15.97 -15.10 -13.77
N VAL A 59 -15.01 -14.30 -13.28
CA VAL A 59 -14.72 -14.16 -11.84
C VAL A 59 -15.91 -13.58 -11.08
N ILE A 60 -16.60 -12.58 -11.63
CA ILE A 60 -17.81 -12.00 -11.03
C ILE A 60 -18.93 -13.06 -10.95
N ARG A 61 -19.16 -13.81 -12.04
CA ARG A 61 -20.14 -14.91 -12.04
C ARG A 61 -19.79 -15.98 -11.01
N TYR A 62 -18.50 -16.32 -10.89
CA TYR A 62 -18.02 -17.25 -9.87
C TYR A 62 -18.29 -16.73 -8.44
N LEU A 63 -17.96 -15.47 -8.14
CA LEU A 63 -18.27 -14.84 -6.86
C LEU A 63 -19.78 -14.85 -6.57
N TRP A 64 -20.59 -14.65 -7.61
CA TRP A 64 -22.04 -14.74 -7.56
C TRP A 64 -22.54 -16.19 -7.38
N ALA A 65 -21.86 -17.21 -7.86
CA ALA A 65 -22.24 -18.59 -7.56
C ALA A 65 -21.88 -18.94 -6.11
N ILE A 66 -20.62 -18.75 -5.72
CA ILE A 66 -20.10 -19.21 -4.43
C ILE A 66 -20.75 -18.49 -3.25
N GLY A 67 -21.04 -17.19 -3.37
CA GLY A 67 -21.72 -16.45 -2.31
C GLY A 67 -23.17 -16.92 -2.08
N ALA A 68 -23.84 -17.46 -3.11
CA ALA A 68 -25.20 -18.00 -2.97
C ALA A 68 -25.14 -19.35 -2.26
N GLU A 69 -24.17 -20.19 -2.62
CA GLU A 69 -23.88 -21.44 -1.91
C GLU A 69 -23.62 -21.19 -0.43
N TYR A 70 -22.81 -20.18 -0.08
CA TYR A 70 -22.52 -19.84 1.31
C TYR A 70 -23.73 -19.28 2.06
N ALA A 71 -24.58 -18.48 1.41
CA ALA A 71 -25.82 -18.01 2.01
C ALA A 71 -26.74 -19.19 2.40
N THR A 72 -26.91 -20.15 1.50
CA THR A 72 -27.71 -21.36 1.75
C THR A 72 -27.08 -22.23 2.83
N ARG A 73 -25.76 -22.46 2.77
CA ARG A 73 -25.03 -23.30 3.73
C ARG A 73 -25.13 -22.77 5.17
N ASP A 74 -25.04 -21.44 5.33
CA ASP A 74 -24.97 -20.80 6.65
C ASP A 74 -26.35 -20.42 7.20
N GLU A 75 -27.45 -20.85 6.56
CA GLU A 75 -28.84 -20.54 6.93
C GLU A 75 -29.08 -19.05 7.21
N LYS A 76 -28.35 -18.17 6.52
CA LYS A 76 -28.58 -16.75 6.62
C LYS A 76 -29.87 -16.48 5.86
N ASP A 77 -30.94 -16.08 6.56
CA ASP A 77 -32.23 -15.58 6.01
C ASP A 77 -32.09 -14.37 5.06
N LYS A 78 -30.88 -14.04 4.63
CA LYS A 78 -30.56 -12.90 3.79
C LYS A 78 -30.02 -13.40 2.45
N GLU A 79 -30.72 -13.05 1.38
CA GLU A 79 -30.20 -13.22 0.03
C GLU A 79 -28.89 -12.46 -0.14
N ARG A 80 -27.97 -13.03 -0.92
CA ARG A 80 -26.68 -12.39 -1.23
C ARG A 80 -26.93 -11.24 -2.20
N GLU A 81 -26.89 -10.02 -1.70
CA GLU A 81 -27.27 -8.80 -2.43
C GLU A 81 -26.16 -8.26 -3.33
N THR A 82 -24.89 -8.53 -3.01
CA THR A 82 -23.76 -7.91 -3.73
C THR A 82 -22.45 -8.71 -3.65
N PHE A 83 -21.48 -8.28 -4.44
CA PHE A 83 -20.08 -8.69 -4.38
C PHE A 83 -19.18 -7.48 -4.19
N ARG A 84 -17.99 -7.68 -3.61
CA ARG A 84 -16.99 -6.63 -3.40
C ARG A 84 -15.61 -7.08 -3.87
N PHE A 85 -14.85 -6.15 -4.43
CA PHE A 85 -13.42 -6.31 -4.64
C PHE A 85 -12.69 -5.54 -3.54
N GLU A 86 -12.02 -6.27 -2.65
CA GLU A 86 -11.24 -5.76 -1.52
C GLU A 86 -9.77 -6.03 -1.81
N LEU A 87 -9.24 -5.35 -2.85
CA LEU A 87 -7.93 -5.65 -3.46
C LEU A 87 -6.90 -4.52 -3.30
N GLY A 88 -7.18 -3.56 -2.41
CA GLY A 88 -6.39 -2.34 -2.23
C GLY A 88 -6.74 -1.22 -3.22
N ALA A 89 -6.19 -0.02 -3.02
CA ALA A 89 -6.63 1.17 -3.74
C ALA A 89 -6.22 1.22 -5.23
N GLU A 90 -5.23 0.41 -5.65
CA GLU A 90 -4.60 0.53 -6.98
C GLU A 90 -4.58 -0.78 -7.76
N HIS A 91 -5.44 -1.73 -7.40
CA HIS A 91 -5.50 -3.01 -8.10
C HIS A 91 -5.86 -2.84 -9.58
N LEU A 92 -5.17 -3.55 -10.48
CA LEU A 92 -5.31 -3.40 -11.93
C LEU A 92 -6.73 -3.64 -12.45
N VAL A 93 -7.51 -4.50 -11.77
CA VAL A 93 -8.91 -4.76 -12.12
C VAL A 93 -9.78 -3.50 -12.10
N TYR A 94 -9.43 -2.50 -11.29
CA TYR A 94 -10.25 -1.29 -11.19
C TYR A 94 -10.17 -0.46 -12.46
N ALA A 95 -9.02 -0.36 -13.14
CA ALA A 95 -8.91 0.44 -14.36
C ALA A 95 -10.01 0.12 -15.42
N PRO A 96 -10.27 -1.15 -15.80
CA PRO A 96 -11.34 -1.47 -16.74
C PRO A 96 -12.75 -1.60 -16.14
N PHE A 97 -12.90 -1.70 -14.80
CA PHE A 97 -14.18 -2.03 -14.16
C PHE A 97 -14.69 -0.99 -13.16
N ILE A 98 -13.96 0.10 -12.90
CA ILE A 98 -14.32 1.11 -11.88
C ILE A 98 -15.72 1.69 -12.12
N ASP A 99 -16.06 2.02 -13.38
CA ASP A 99 -17.38 2.55 -13.75
C ASP A 99 -18.50 1.50 -13.74
N ARG A 100 -18.13 0.22 -13.65
CA ARG A 100 -19.07 -0.91 -13.61
C ARG A 100 -19.26 -1.46 -12.20
N LEU A 101 -18.50 -0.96 -11.22
CA LEU A 101 -18.66 -1.29 -9.82
C LEU A 101 -19.65 -0.31 -9.19
N PRO A 102 -20.74 -0.79 -8.57
CA PRO A 102 -21.80 0.08 -8.08
C PRO A 102 -21.36 0.96 -6.89
N ARG A 103 -20.29 0.57 -6.19
CA ARG A 103 -19.73 1.30 -5.05
C ARG A 103 -18.22 1.09 -4.96
N LEU A 104 -17.50 2.18 -4.69
CA LEU A 104 -16.09 2.16 -4.34
C LEU A 104 -15.97 2.54 -2.87
N GLU A 105 -15.48 1.63 -2.05
CA GLU A 105 -15.16 1.91 -0.65
C GLU A 105 -13.70 2.34 -0.54
N THR A 106 -13.43 3.40 0.23
CA THR A 106 -12.05 3.82 0.49
C THR A 106 -11.36 2.79 1.36
N SER A 107 -10.19 2.31 0.93
CA SER A 107 -9.41 1.34 1.69
C SER A 107 -9.07 1.87 3.07
N TYR A 108 -9.25 1.02 4.09
CA TYR A 108 -8.79 1.31 5.44
C TYR A 108 -7.26 1.43 5.45
N ALA A 109 -6.72 2.40 6.19
CA ALA A 109 -5.29 2.58 6.35
C ALA A 109 -4.87 2.21 7.77
N TRP A 110 -3.78 1.45 7.89
CA TRP A 110 -3.20 1.10 9.18
C TRP A 110 -2.32 2.24 9.71
N TYR A 111 -2.46 2.55 10.99
CA TYR A 111 -1.48 3.39 11.69
C TYR A 111 -0.26 2.56 12.07
N LEU A 112 0.91 2.95 11.58
CA LEU A 112 2.18 2.30 11.87
C LEU A 112 3.00 3.12 12.84
N ARG A 113 3.79 2.44 13.67
CA ARG A 113 4.80 3.06 14.54
C ARG A 113 6.14 2.40 14.31
N VAL A 114 7.19 3.21 14.36
CA VAL A 114 8.58 2.78 14.26
C VAL A 114 9.28 3.17 15.55
N SER A 115 9.76 2.19 16.32
CA SER A 115 10.39 2.44 17.62
C SER A 115 11.82 3.00 17.49
N ASP A 116 12.55 2.60 16.45
CA ASP A 116 13.88 3.11 16.11
C ASP A 116 13.86 3.60 14.66
N LEU A 117 13.51 4.87 14.47
CA LEU A 117 13.37 5.47 13.14
C LEU A 117 14.71 5.50 12.37
N PRO A 118 15.84 5.97 12.96
CA PRO A 118 17.14 5.88 12.30
C PRO A 118 17.53 4.43 11.94
N GLY A 119 17.31 3.48 12.85
CA GLY A 119 17.56 2.06 12.61
C GLY A 119 16.74 1.50 11.44
N PHE A 120 15.45 1.82 11.39
CA PHE A 120 14.58 1.42 10.28
C PHE A 120 15.03 2.02 8.95
N VAL A 121 15.31 3.33 8.90
CA VAL A 121 15.75 4.01 7.67
C VAL A 121 17.09 3.44 7.19
N ARG A 122 18.02 3.14 8.10
CA ARG A 122 19.27 2.44 7.76
C ARG A 122 19.01 1.05 7.19
N HIS A 123 18.07 0.31 7.77
CA HIS A 123 17.70 -1.02 7.29
C HIS A 123 17.15 -1.00 5.86
N ILE A 124 16.34 0.01 5.52
CA ILE A 124 15.81 0.17 4.14
C ILE A 124 16.76 0.94 3.21
N GLY A 125 17.95 1.33 3.68
CA GLY A 125 18.96 2.08 2.92
C GLY A 125 19.19 1.55 1.50
N PRO A 126 19.42 0.24 1.28
CA PRO A 126 19.60 -0.31 -0.07
C PRO A 126 18.44 -0.04 -1.04
N ALA A 127 17.21 0.05 -0.53
CA ALA A 127 16.05 0.41 -1.36
C ALA A 127 16.03 1.90 -1.70
N LEU A 128 16.47 2.76 -0.78
CA LEU A 128 16.60 4.20 -1.00
C LEU A 128 17.70 4.51 -2.04
N GLU A 129 18.85 3.86 -1.92
CA GLU A 129 19.97 3.99 -2.87
C GLU A 129 19.57 3.55 -4.28
N ARG A 130 18.83 2.43 -4.41
CA ARG A 130 18.31 1.99 -5.71
C ARG A 130 17.35 3.02 -6.31
N ARG A 131 16.45 3.58 -5.50
CA ARG A 131 15.53 4.64 -5.97
C ARG A 131 16.29 5.87 -6.46
N LEU A 132 17.34 6.28 -5.74
CA LEU A 132 18.21 7.38 -6.18
C LEU A 132 18.87 7.08 -7.53
N ALA A 133 19.46 5.89 -7.67
CA ALA A 133 20.14 5.46 -8.90
C ALA A 133 19.22 5.48 -10.13
N ASP A 134 17.93 5.15 -9.94
CA ASP A 134 16.91 5.09 -11.00
C ASP A 134 16.16 6.43 -11.19
N SER A 135 16.69 7.54 -10.67
CA SER A 135 15.99 8.85 -10.65
C SER A 135 16.82 10.02 -11.17
N VAL A 136 16.18 11.19 -11.23
CA VAL A 136 16.85 12.47 -11.53
C VAL A 136 17.84 12.91 -10.43
N ALA A 137 17.78 12.32 -9.24
CA ALA A 137 18.70 12.55 -8.13
C ALA A 137 19.85 11.51 -8.08
N VAL A 138 20.13 10.85 -9.21
CA VAL A 138 21.26 9.90 -9.34
C VAL A 138 22.58 10.55 -8.90
N GLY A 139 23.35 9.82 -8.09
CA GLY A 139 24.64 10.32 -7.59
C GLY A 139 24.54 11.44 -6.54
N HIS A 140 23.36 11.71 -5.98
CA HIS A 140 23.17 12.76 -4.97
C HIS A 140 24.19 12.66 -3.83
N THR A 141 24.78 13.79 -3.47
CA THR A 141 25.71 13.95 -2.36
C THR A 141 25.26 15.15 -1.54
N GLY A 142 25.11 14.97 -0.24
CA GLY A 142 24.59 16.00 0.64
C GLY A 142 23.91 15.44 1.89
N THR A 143 23.39 16.35 2.69
CA THR A 143 22.67 16.02 3.93
C THR A 143 21.22 16.41 3.77
N LEU A 144 20.31 15.57 4.28
CA LEU A 144 18.89 15.86 4.40
C LEU A 144 18.51 15.83 5.89
N LYS A 145 18.15 16.98 6.44
CA LYS A 145 17.64 17.11 7.82
C LYS A 145 16.13 17.26 7.79
N ILE A 146 15.44 16.34 8.46
CA ILE A 146 13.98 16.29 8.56
C ILE A 146 13.60 16.55 10.01
N SER A 147 12.83 17.60 10.25
CA SER A 147 12.29 17.96 11.56
C SER A 147 10.97 17.24 11.83
N LEU A 148 10.90 16.65 13.02
CA LEU A 148 9.66 16.18 13.66
C LEU A 148 9.29 17.10 14.82
N TYR A 149 9.74 18.36 14.78
CA TYR A 149 9.64 19.42 15.79
C TYR A 149 10.36 19.16 17.11
N ARG A 150 10.09 18.01 17.76
CA ARG A 150 10.73 17.64 19.06
C ARG A 150 11.88 16.66 18.90
N ALA A 151 12.02 16.13 17.71
CA ALA A 151 13.05 15.20 17.27
C ALA A 151 13.22 15.41 15.77
N GLY A 152 14.06 14.61 15.15
CA GLY A 152 14.38 14.73 13.75
C GLY A 152 15.29 13.62 13.28
N LEU A 153 15.51 13.61 11.98
CA LEU A 153 16.29 12.61 11.28
C LEU A 153 17.27 13.33 10.36
N GLN A 154 18.55 12.98 10.47
CA GLN A 154 19.56 13.42 9.53
C GLN A 154 20.00 12.22 8.69
N LEU A 155 19.98 12.39 7.37
CA LEU A 155 20.50 11.44 6.39
C LEU A 155 21.68 12.09 5.68
N ALA A 156 22.78 11.37 5.53
CA ALA A 156 23.90 11.80 4.69
C ALA A 156 24.06 10.86 3.50
N PHE A 157 24.32 11.45 2.34
CA PHE A 157 24.52 10.74 1.09
C PHE A 157 25.86 11.10 0.45
N GLU A 158 26.53 10.10 -0.13
CA GLU A 158 27.71 10.27 -0.97
C GLU A 158 27.56 9.46 -2.26
N GLN A 159 27.58 10.16 -3.40
CA GLN A 159 27.42 9.56 -4.73
C GLN A 159 26.21 8.61 -4.83
N GLY A 160 25.08 8.99 -4.21
CA GLY A 160 23.84 8.21 -4.19
C GLY A 160 23.80 7.09 -3.16
N ARG A 161 24.85 6.91 -2.34
CA ARG A 161 24.86 5.95 -1.23
C ARG A 161 24.51 6.62 0.09
N LEU A 162 23.74 5.93 0.91
CA LEU A 162 23.36 6.39 2.25
C LEU A 162 24.50 6.06 3.22
N THR A 163 25.27 7.06 3.60
CA THR A 163 26.47 6.89 4.44
C THR A 163 26.17 7.02 5.93
N GLU A 164 25.18 7.85 6.28
CA GLU A 164 24.79 8.07 7.67
C GLU A 164 23.28 8.23 7.80
N VAL A 165 22.74 7.68 8.89
CA VAL A 165 21.39 7.94 9.36
C VAL A 165 21.47 8.14 10.86
N THR A 166 21.12 9.32 11.35
CA THR A 166 21.23 9.67 12.77
C THR A 166 19.96 10.34 13.26
N ALA A 167 19.66 10.13 14.55
CA ALA A 167 18.73 11.00 15.24
C ALA A 167 19.33 12.40 15.31
N TRP A 168 18.52 13.40 15.03
CA TRP A 168 18.89 14.80 15.06
C TRP A 168 17.78 15.59 15.75
N THR A 169 18.09 16.74 16.33
CA THR A 169 17.09 17.58 17.02
C THR A 169 17.12 18.97 16.43
N PRO A 170 15.99 19.49 15.91
CA PRO A 170 15.92 20.85 15.39
C PRO A 170 16.16 21.88 16.49
N THR A 171 16.79 22.99 16.13
CA THR A 171 16.95 24.17 17.00
C THR A 171 16.39 25.40 16.30
N PRO A 172 16.14 26.52 17.00
CA PRO A 172 15.70 27.75 16.35
C PRO A 172 16.64 28.27 15.25
N GLU A 173 17.92 27.91 15.31
CA GLU A 173 18.93 28.28 14.31
C GLU A 173 19.04 27.27 13.16
N ASP A 174 18.50 26.06 13.32
CA ASP A 174 18.55 24.96 12.36
C ASP A 174 17.27 24.12 12.49
N GLU A 175 16.21 24.58 11.83
CA GLU A 175 14.91 23.89 11.82
C GLU A 175 14.87 22.71 10.85
N GLY A 176 15.94 22.50 10.06
CA GLY A 176 16.02 21.47 9.04
C GLY A 176 15.48 21.93 7.68
N MET A 177 15.46 21.01 6.73
CA MET A 177 15.11 21.30 5.32
C MET A 177 13.65 20.97 5.00
N ALA A 178 13.05 20.14 5.84
CA ALA A 178 11.67 19.72 5.76
C ALA A 178 11.14 19.47 7.17
N ALA A 179 9.88 19.76 7.42
CA ALA A 179 9.22 19.42 8.68
C ALA A 179 7.95 18.60 8.46
N PHE A 180 7.73 17.66 9.38
CA PHE A 180 6.55 16.81 9.44
C PHE A 180 6.21 16.59 10.92
N PRO A 181 5.10 17.12 11.45
CA PRO A 181 4.78 17.05 12.87
C PRO A 181 4.61 15.61 13.36
N ASP A 182 5.27 15.28 14.48
CA ASP A 182 5.18 14.00 15.18
C ASP A 182 5.34 12.76 14.25
N LEU A 183 4.25 12.01 14.05
CA LEU A 183 4.22 10.75 13.31
C LEU A 183 3.81 10.93 11.84
N THR A 184 3.55 12.15 11.39
CA THR A 184 3.11 12.41 10.00
C THR A 184 4.15 11.99 8.97
N PHE A 185 5.45 12.10 9.30
CA PHE A 185 6.53 11.61 8.45
C PHE A 185 6.39 10.12 8.10
N LEU A 186 5.80 9.30 8.98
CA LEU A 186 5.60 7.88 8.70
C LEU A 186 4.67 7.66 7.51
N GLN A 187 3.74 8.56 7.24
CA GLN A 187 2.87 8.48 6.07
C GLN A 187 3.65 8.67 4.76
N LEU A 188 4.69 9.50 4.79
CA LEU A 188 5.62 9.64 3.67
C LEU A 188 6.54 8.43 3.59
N LEU A 189 7.21 8.07 4.69
CA LEU A 189 8.17 6.96 4.79
C LEU A 189 7.61 5.64 4.22
N PHE A 190 6.35 5.32 4.52
CA PHE A 190 5.67 4.11 4.04
C PHE A 190 4.95 4.29 2.70
N GLY A 191 5.12 5.42 2.02
CA GLY A 191 4.58 5.68 0.69
C GLY A 191 3.05 5.85 0.64
N TYR A 192 2.41 6.14 1.78
CA TYR A 192 0.95 6.34 1.85
C TYR A 192 0.53 7.70 1.29
N ARG A 193 1.31 8.76 1.59
CA ARG A 193 1.06 10.14 1.12
C ARG A 193 2.33 10.70 0.49
N THR A 194 2.15 11.56 -0.51
CA THR A 194 3.26 12.38 -1.05
C THR A 194 3.53 13.57 -0.15
N VAL A 195 4.64 14.28 -0.37
CA VAL A 195 4.95 15.52 0.37
C VAL A 195 3.83 16.55 0.18
N GLU A 196 3.35 16.74 -1.05
CA GLU A 196 2.32 17.73 -1.38
C GLU A 196 0.99 17.41 -0.68
N ALA A 197 0.63 16.13 -0.61
CA ALA A 197 -0.57 15.71 0.09
C ALA A 197 -0.46 15.96 1.60
N LEU A 198 0.74 15.88 2.18
CA LEU A 198 0.97 16.16 3.59
C LEU A 198 0.97 17.67 3.89
N GLU A 199 1.59 18.50 3.07
CA GLU A 199 1.53 19.97 3.20
C GLU A 199 0.09 20.50 3.03
N THR A 200 -0.69 19.89 2.15
CA THR A 200 -2.11 20.25 2.00
C THR A 200 -2.92 19.85 3.23
N ALA A 201 -2.61 18.71 3.85
CA ALA A 201 -3.37 18.17 4.97
C ALA A 201 -2.97 18.78 6.34
N PHE A 202 -1.71 19.20 6.49
CA PHE A 202 -1.14 19.68 7.74
C PHE A 202 -0.35 20.96 7.50
N VAL A 203 -0.78 22.06 8.11
CA VAL A 203 -0.13 23.38 7.98
C VAL A 203 1.31 23.42 8.50
N ASP A 204 1.64 22.50 9.39
CA ASP A 204 2.96 22.32 10.00
C ASP A 204 3.87 21.37 9.16
N CYS A 205 3.39 20.88 8.02
CA CYS A 205 4.25 20.24 7.03
C CYS A 205 4.78 21.29 6.07
N TRP A 206 6.09 21.31 5.84
CA TRP A 206 6.72 22.24 4.91
C TRP A 206 8.06 21.72 4.40
N ILE A 207 8.49 22.24 3.25
CA ILE A 207 9.86 22.22 2.74
C ILE A 207 10.38 23.67 2.78
N SER A 208 11.60 23.90 3.27
CA SER A 208 12.11 25.26 3.38
C SER A 208 12.29 25.89 2.00
N ASP A 209 12.08 27.21 1.92
CA ASP A 209 12.22 27.95 0.67
C ASP A 209 13.64 27.90 0.10
N GLU A 210 14.65 27.79 0.97
CA GLU A 210 16.06 27.64 0.59
C GLU A 210 16.42 26.23 0.08
N HIS A 211 15.55 25.24 0.29
CA HIS A 211 15.80 23.83 -0.02
C HIS A 211 14.66 23.18 -0.81
N GLN A 212 14.01 23.93 -1.71
CA GLN A 212 12.87 23.42 -2.50
C GLN A 212 13.22 22.17 -3.33
N GLU A 213 14.48 21.99 -3.71
CA GLU A 213 14.98 20.77 -4.37
C GLU A 213 14.84 19.51 -3.49
N MET A 214 14.76 19.64 -2.16
CA MET A 214 14.55 18.51 -1.25
C MET A 214 13.19 17.86 -1.43
N ARG A 215 12.19 18.56 -1.99
CA ARG A 215 10.92 17.95 -2.39
C ARG A 215 11.13 16.83 -3.40
N ALA A 216 11.93 17.08 -4.44
CA ALA A 216 12.23 16.07 -5.45
C ALA A 216 12.98 14.89 -4.82
N LEU A 217 13.94 15.17 -3.94
CA LEU A 217 14.67 14.13 -3.21
C LEU A 217 13.75 13.28 -2.33
N LEU A 218 12.87 13.89 -1.54
CA LEU A 218 11.91 13.20 -0.67
C LEU A 218 10.93 12.33 -1.47
N ASN A 219 10.41 12.84 -2.59
CA ASN A 219 9.52 12.08 -3.47
C ASN A 219 10.24 10.90 -4.17
N VAL A 220 11.56 11.01 -4.43
CA VAL A 220 12.38 9.90 -4.93
C VAL A 220 12.64 8.87 -3.83
N LEU A 221 13.02 9.32 -2.63
CA LEU A 221 13.34 8.45 -1.50
C LEU A 221 12.10 7.70 -1.01
N PHE A 222 10.96 8.38 -0.94
CA PHE A 222 9.71 7.86 -0.36
C PHE A 222 8.53 8.05 -1.32
N PRO A 223 8.57 7.43 -2.51
CA PRO A 223 7.52 7.60 -3.51
C PRO A 223 6.20 7.01 -2.99
N ARG A 224 5.08 7.62 -3.39
CA ARG A 224 3.77 7.03 -3.15
C ARG A 224 3.69 5.66 -3.83
N ARG A 225 3.37 4.64 -3.04
CA ARG A 225 3.22 3.25 -3.52
C ARG A 225 2.06 2.58 -2.79
N PRO A 226 1.25 1.77 -3.50
CA PRO A 226 0.24 0.99 -2.83
C PRO A 226 0.94 0.02 -1.88
N SER A 227 0.48 0.02 -0.63
CA SER A 227 0.92 -0.92 0.39
C SER A 227 -0.30 -1.65 0.88
N ASP A 228 -0.24 -2.98 0.86
CA ASP A 228 -1.28 -3.83 1.42
C ASP A 228 -0.64 -4.79 2.42
N VAL A 229 -1.28 -4.94 3.58
CA VAL A 229 -0.79 -5.83 4.63
C VAL A 229 -1.53 -7.14 4.50
N TRP A 230 -0.82 -8.18 4.06
CA TRP A 230 -1.35 -9.53 4.08
C TRP A 230 -1.14 -10.15 5.46
N PRO A 231 -2.21 -10.44 6.23
CA PRO A 231 -2.05 -11.12 7.51
C PRO A 231 -1.58 -12.55 7.27
N VAL A 232 -0.34 -12.83 7.64
CA VAL A 232 0.24 -14.16 7.66
C VAL A 232 0.11 -14.71 9.08
N ASP A 233 -0.96 -15.47 9.31
CA ASP A 233 -1.14 -16.30 10.52
C ASP A 233 -1.14 -17.78 10.15
#